data_AF-A0A183PDM4-F1
#
_entry.id   AF-A0A183PDM4-F1
#
_cell.length_a   1.000
_cell.length_b   1.000
_cell.length_c   1.000
_cell.angle_alpha   90.00
_cell.angle_beta   90.00
_cell.angle_gamma   90.00
#
_symmetry.space_group_name_H-M   'P 1'
#
loop_
_entity.id
_entity.type
_entity.pdbx_description
1 polymer ?
#
loop_
_entity_poly.entity_id
_entity_poly.type
_entity_poly.pdbx_seq_one_letter_code
_entity_poly.pdbx_strand_id
1 'polypeptide(L)'
;MLENWVWNVDGLKALLGTNDDPIPKDLLASLINSRIANAGLFYSRQILLASFDQAIHTTNWEDDPLVTFTNLSKKWIDIEPTPGTFMPASFGHLAGGYDARYYSYLWSEVFSADMFESRFQCAIDGGCLSKSVGRDYREKILRPGGSKDAADMLKDFLGREPNDDAFFKLLNVNLP
;
A
#
# COMPACT_ATOMS: atom_id res chain seq x y z
N MET A 1 -5.78 2.99 -0.83
CA MET A 1 -6.70 4.10 -0.49
C MET A 1 -8.05 3.59 0.00
N LEU A 2 -8.92 3.06 -0.88
CA LEU A 2 -10.30 2.68 -0.50
C LEU A 2 -10.36 1.46 0.45
N GLU A 3 -9.33 0.63 0.44
CA GLU A 3 -9.18 -0.49 1.39
C GLU A 3 -9.20 -0.05 2.86
N ASN A 4 -8.90 1.22 3.17
CA ASN A 4 -8.94 1.70 4.55
C ASN A 4 -10.36 1.65 5.18
N TRP A 5 -11.44 1.62 4.39
CA TRP A 5 -12.81 1.57 4.93
C TRP A 5 -13.11 0.28 5.68
N VAL A 6 -12.51 -0.85 5.27
CA VAL A 6 -12.69 -2.13 5.97
C VAL A 6 -11.82 -2.26 7.23
N TRP A 7 -11.03 -1.24 7.54
CA TRP A 7 -10.19 -1.14 8.74
C TRP A 7 -10.59 0.03 9.65
N ASN A 8 -11.71 0.69 9.35
CA ASN A 8 -12.23 1.82 10.11
C ASN A 8 -13.61 1.43 10.71
N VAL A 9 -13.85 1.81 11.97
CA VAL A 9 -15.10 1.48 12.69
C VAL A 9 -16.34 1.98 11.94
N ASP A 10 -16.33 3.23 11.49
CA ASP A 10 -17.48 3.82 10.80
C ASP A 10 -17.63 3.29 9.38
N GLY A 11 -16.50 3.02 8.70
CA GLY A 11 -16.49 2.34 7.41
C GLY A 11 -17.09 0.94 7.46
N LEU A 12 -16.70 0.13 8.45
CA LEU A 12 -17.26 -1.21 8.69
C LEU A 12 -18.74 -1.15 9.04
N LYS A 13 -19.16 -0.23 9.91
CA LYS A 13 -20.59 -0.02 10.22
C LYS A 13 -21.39 0.34 8.97
N ALA A 14 -20.86 1.21 8.12
CA ALA A 14 -21.53 1.59 6.87
C ALA A 14 -21.69 0.41 5.90
N LEU A 15 -20.70 -0.48 5.84
CA LEU A 15 -20.73 -1.67 4.99
C LEU A 15 -21.72 -2.73 5.52
N LEU A 16 -21.77 -2.94 6.83
CA LEU A 16 -22.60 -3.96 7.47
C LEU A 16 -24.06 -3.51 7.67
N GLY A 17 -24.30 -2.20 7.65
CA GLY A 17 -25.61 -1.60 7.92
C GLY A 17 -26.01 -1.67 9.40
N THR A 18 -27.25 -1.28 9.69
CA THR A 18 -27.84 -1.49 11.02
C THR A 18 -28.31 -2.93 11.13
N ASN A 19 -27.68 -3.72 11.99
CA ASN A 19 -28.10 -5.08 12.30
C ASN A 19 -28.57 -5.18 13.76
N ASP A 20 -29.46 -6.14 14.02
CA ASP A 20 -29.95 -6.42 15.37
C ASP A 20 -28.88 -7.11 16.26
N ASP A 21 -27.79 -7.60 15.64
CA ASP A 21 -26.67 -8.28 16.30
C ASP A 21 -25.31 -7.67 15.89
N PRO A 22 -24.95 -6.49 16.43
CA PRO A 22 -23.71 -5.80 16.05
C PRO A 22 -22.46 -6.58 16.45
N ILE A 23 -21.40 -6.47 15.64
CA ILE A 23 -20.10 -7.06 15.97
C ILE A 23 -19.68 -6.58 17.37
N PRO A 24 -19.36 -7.51 18.30
CA PRO A 24 -18.89 -7.14 19.62
C PRO A 24 -17.71 -6.18 19.56
N LYS A 25 -17.71 -5.15 20.41
CA LYS A 25 -16.68 -4.09 20.39
C LYS A 25 -15.26 -4.65 20.48
N ASP A 26 -15.05 -5.66 21.32
CA ASP A 26 -13.73 -6.29 21.52
C ASP A 26 -13.27 -7.08 20.28
N LEU A 27 -14.21 -7.71 19.58
CA LEU A 27 -13.92 -8.41 18.32
C LEU A 27 -13.58 -7.40 17.21
N LEU A 28 -14.33 -6.30 17.13
CA LEU A 28 -14.05 -5.22 16.17
C LEU A 28 -12.67 -4.58 16.42
N ALA A 29 -12.33 -4.32 17.68
CA ALA A 29 -11.02 -3.81 18.06
C ALA A 29 -9.91 -4.81 17.70
N SER A 30 -10.13 -6.10 17.96
CA SER A 30 -9.18 -7.17 17.60
C SER A 30 -8.98 -7.27 16.08
N LEU A 31 -10.07 -7.17 15.30
CA LEU A 31 -10.01 -7.12 13.83
C LEU A 31 -9.14 -5.96 13.37
N ILE A 32 -9.43 -4.73 13.81
CA ILE A 32 -8.69 -3.53 13.38
C ILE A 32 -7.21 -3.63 13.78
N ASN A 33 -6.91 -4.09 15.00
CA ASN A 33 -5.55 -4.26 15.48
C ASN A 33 -4.78 -5.34 14.71
N SER A 34 -5.48 -6.34 14.15
CA SER A 34 -4.85 -7.41 13.36
C SER A 34 -4.25 -6.92 12.03
N ARG A 35 -4.63 -5.72 11.56
CA ARG A 35 -4.19 -5.15 10.27
C ARG A 35 -2.67 -5.15 10.09
N ILE A 36 -1.93 -4.90 11.16
CA ILE A 36 -0.46 -4.78 11.14
C ILE A 36 0.25 -6.10 11.48
N ALA A 37 -0.48 -7.19 11.69
CA ALA A 37 0.12 -8.49 11.95
C ALA A 37 1.02 -8.88 10.78
N ASN A 38 2.28 -9.21 11.08
CA ASN A 38 3.33 -9.57 10.11
C ASN A 38 3.70 -8.48 9.09
N ALA A 39 3.30 -7.22 9.31
CA ALA A 39 3.58 -6.12 8.38
C ALA A 39 5.07 -6.01 8.03
N GLY A 40 5.97 -6.13 9.01
CA GLY A 40 7.42 -6.09 8.77
C GLY A 40 7.88 -7.11 7.73
N LEU A 41 7.53 -8.40 7.90
CA LEU A 41 7.90 -9.44 6.95
C LEU A 41 7.19 -9.26 5.60
N PHE A 42 5.92 -8.86 5.60
CA PHE A 42 5.16 -8.59 4.38
C PHE A 42 5.83 -7.51 3.54
N TYR A 43 6.13 -6.34 4.11
CA TYR A 43 6.76 -5.23 3.41
C TYR A 43 8.20 -5.54 3.02
N SER A 44 8.99 -6.21 3.86
CA SER A 44 10.33 -6.65 3.48
C SER A 44 10.32 -7.59 2.28
N ARG A 45 9.32 -8.48 2.18
CA ARG A 45 9.16 -9.33 0.99
C ARG A 45 8.74 -8.52 -0.25
N GLN A 46 7.92 -7.49 -0.11
CA GLN A 46 7.61 -6.58 -1.23
C GLN A 46 8.86 -5.81 -1.70
N ILE A 47 9.70 -5.36 -0.77
CA ILE A 47 10.99 -4.71 -1.07
C ILE A 47 11.94 -5.67 -1.77
N LEU A 48 11.99 -6.95 -1.35
CA LEU A 48 12.73 -8.00 -2.07
C LEU A 48 12.30 -8.08 -3.54
N LEU A 49 10.99 -8.21 -3.80
CA LEU A 49 10.47 -8.33 -5.16
C LEU A 49 10.73 -7.08 -5.99
N ALA A 50 10.52 -5.90 -5.41
CA ALA A 50 10.81 -4.62 -6.08
C ALA A 50 12.32 -4.46 -6.37
N SER A 51 13.18 -4.82 -5.42
CA SER A 51 14.64 -4.78 -5.60
C SER A 51 15.09 -5.74 -6.69
N PHE A 52 14.51 -6.94 -6.73
CA PHE A 52 14.81 -7.92 -7.76
C PHE A 52 14.39 -7.43 -9.14
N ASP A 53 13.16 -6.92 -9.27
CA ASP A 53 12.65 -6.30 -10.49
C ASP A 53 13.55 -5.15 -10.97
N GLN A 54 14.00 -4.25 -10.08
CA GLN A 54 14.93 -3.19 -10.45
C GLN A 54 16.30 -3.73 -10.87
N ALA A 55 16.85 -4.72 -10.16
CA ALA A 55 18.17 -5.26 -10.46
C ALA A 55 18.23 -5.82 -11.88
N ILE A 56 17.31 -6.71 -12.26
CA ILE A 56 17.35 -7.36 -13.58
C ILE A 56 17.11 -6.39 -14.74
N HIS A 57 16.37 -5.30 -14.51
CA HIS A 57 16.08 -4.28 -15.53
C HIS A 57 17.13 -3.15 -15.59
N THR A 58 18.15 -3.16 -14.72
CA THR A 58 19.21 -2.14 -14.71
C THR A 58 20.60 -2.71 -14.99
N THR A 59 20.82 -4.01 -14.81
CA THR A 59 22.11 -4.67 -15.05
C THR A 59 22.27 -5.27 -16.45
N ASN A 60 21.36 -4.99 -17.39
CA ASN A 60 21.35 -5.57 -18.74
C ASN A 60 21.39 -7.11 -18.78
N TRP A 61 20.84 -7.78 -17.76
CA TRP A 61 20.81 -9.25 -17.66
C TRP A 61 22.18 -9.92 -17.58
N GLU A 62 23.22 -9.21 -17.11
CA GLU A 62 24.56 -9.78 -16.92
C GLU A 62 24.62 -10.76 -15.74
N ASP A 63 23.76 -10.60 -14.74
CA ASP A 63 23.70 -11.44 -13.55
C ASP A 63 22.75 -12.64 -13.71
N ASP A 64 23.09 -13.76 -13.07
CA ASP A 64 22.17 -14.90 -12.93
C ASP A 64 20.95 -14.49 -12.06
N PRO A 65 19.72 -14.56 -12.58
CA PRO A 65 18.53 -14.13 -11.85
C PRO A 65 18.27 -14.90 -10.55
N LEU A 66 18.62 -16.19 -10.49
CA LEU A 66 18.45 -17.01 -9.29
C LEU A 66 19.45 -16.62 -8.21
N VAL A 67 20.70 -16.33 -8.60
CA VAL A 67 21.73 -15.83 -7.67
C VAL A 67 21.34 -14.46 -7.12
N THR A 68 20.91 -13.54 -7.99
CA THR A 68 20.44 -12.20 -7.60
C THR A 68 19.27 -12.29 -6.64
N PHE A 69 18.26 -13.12 -6.95
CA PHE A 69 17.12 -13.31 -6.08
C PHE A 69 17.51 -13.90 -4.71
N THR A 70 18.39 -14.90 -4.70
CA THR A 70 18.87 -15.56 -3.46
C THR A 70 19.59 -14.55 -2.55
N ASN A 71 20.49 -13.75 -3.11
CA ASN A 71 21.23 -12.72 -2.37
C ASN A 71 20.30 -11.65 -1.80
N LEU A 72 19.33 -11.18 -2.59
CA LEU A 72 18.34 -10.22 -2.13
C LEU A 72 17.41 -10.81 -1.07
N SER A 73 17.02 -12.08 -1.20
CA SER A 73 16.15 -12.76 -0.23
C SER A 73 16.83 -12.84 1.14
N LYS A 74 18.10 -13.22 1.16
CA LYS A 74 18.93 -13.20 2.37
C LYS A 74 19.07 -11.80 2.95
N LYS A 75 19.29 -10.78 2.11
CA LYS A 75 19.44 -9.39 2.54
C LYS A 75 18.17 -8.82 3.19
N TRP A 76 17.00 -9.05 2.58
CA TRP A 76 15.77 -8.33 2.95
C TRP A 76 14.89 -9.09 3.94
N ILE A 77 14.83 -10.41 3.85
CA ILE A 77 13.94 -11.23 4.69
C ILE A 77 14.68 -12.33 5.47
N ASP A 78 15.99 -12.46 5.31
CA ASP A 78 16.84 -13.50 5.94
C ASP A 78 16.30 -14.93 5.79
N ILE A 79 15.70 -15.21 4.62
CA ILE A 79 15.15 -16.51 4.27
C ILE A 79 15.76 -16.92 2.93
N GLU A 80 16.38 -18.10 2.89
CA GLU A 80 16.90 -18.66 1.64
C GLU A 80 15.77 -19.34 0.84
N PRO A 81 15.73 -19.18 -0.50
CA PRO A 81 14.76 -19.88 -1.33
C PRO A 81 14.90 -21.40 -1.19
N THR A 82 13.78 -22.13 -1.29
CA THR A 82 13.81 -23.59 -1.24
C THR A 82 14.65 -24.16 -2.39
N PRO A 83 15.58 -25.10 -2.12
CA PRO A 83 16.41 -25.70 -3.17
C PRO A 83 15.58 -26.30 -4.30
N GLY A 84 16.02 -26.10 -5.55
CA GLY A 84 15.31 -26.57 -6.75
C GLY A 84 14.15 -25.70 -7.20
N THR A 85 13.84 -24.60 -6.49
CA THR A 85 12.85 -23.61 -6.95
C THR A 85 13.48 -22.48 -7.74
N PHE A 86 12.68 -21.83 -8.59
CA PHE A 86 13.10 -20.69 -9.40
C PHE A 86 12.00 -19.63 -9.39
N MET A 87 11.89 -18.89 -8.27
CA MET A 87 10.86 -17.85 -8.10
C MET A 87 10.85 -16.82 -9.23
N PRO A 88 12.00 -16.30 -9.72
CA PRO A 88 11.98 -15.32 -10.81
C PRO A 88 11.23 -15.76 -12.07
N ALA A 89 11.21 -17.07 -12.37
CA ALA A 89 10.53 -17.61 -13.54
C ALA A 89 9.02 -17.76 -13.35
N SER A 90 8.54 -17.80 -12.10
CA SER A 90 7.10 -17.74 -11.77
C SER A 90 6.61 -16.31 -11.50
N PHE A 91 7.50 -15.31 -11.57
CA PHE A 91 7.16 -13.94 -11.27
C PHE A 91 6.52 -13.25 -12.48
N GLY A 92 5.22 -13.49 -12.69
CA GLY A 92 4.48 -13.01 -13.87
C GLY A 92 4.51 -11.49 -14.09
N HIS A 93 4.72 -10.68 -13.04
CA HIS A 93 4.85 -9.23 -13.16
C HIS A 93 5.95 -8.79 -14.13
N LEU A 94 7.02 -9.58 -14.26
CA LEU A 94 8.13 -9.29 -15.17
C LEU A 94 7.75 -9.35 -16.65
N ALA A 95 6.62 -9.98 -16.99
CA ALA A 95 6.14 -10.12 -18.36
C ALA A 95 4.69 -9.62 -18.54
N GLY A 96 4.14 -8.95 -17.52
CA GLY A 96 2.74 -8.52 -17.45
C GLY A 96 2.52 -7.02 -17.64
N GLY A 97 3.54 -6.27 -18.07
CA GLY A 97 3.50 -4.80 -18.16
C GLY A 97 3.87 -4.07 -16.86
N TYR A 98 4.37 -4.82 -15.87
CA TYR A 98 4.90 -4.31 -14.59
C TYR A 98 6.42 -4.39 -14.51
N ASP A 99 7.08 -4.79 -15.59
CA ASP A 99 8.52 -4.78 -15.77
C ASP A 99 9.12 -3.43 -15.38
N ALA A 100 10.10 -3.46 -14.47
CA ALA A 100 10.76 -2.30 -13.86
C ALA A 100 9.83 -1.37 -13.05
N ARG A 101 8.62 -1.82 -12.69
CA ARG A 101 7.59 -1.02 -12.00
C ARG A 101 6.99 -1.72 -10.79
N TYR A 102 7.53 -2.85 -10.33
CA TYR A 102 6.95 -3.56 -9.19
C TYR A 102 6.98 -2.71 -7.90
N TYR A 103 7.96 -1.81 -7.75
CA TYR A 103 8.02 -0.86 -6.64
C TYR A 103 6.77 0.04 -6.53
N SER A 104 6.02 0.21 -7.62
CA SER A 104 4.83 1.07 -7.68
C SER A 104 3.73 0.64 -6.70
N TYR A 105 3.66 -0.64 -6.30
CA TYR A 105 2.72 -1.09 -5.28
C TYR A 105 2.96 -0.36 -3.95
N LEU A 106 4.17 -0.44 -3.40
CA LEU A 106 4.53 0.23 -2.15
C LEU A 106 4.48 1.75 -2.29
N TRP A 107 4.98 2.28 -3.41
CA TRP A 107 4.94 3.70 -3.71
C TRP A 107 3.50 4.25 -3.68
N SER A 108 2.57 3.54 -4.33
CA SER A 108 1.16 3.93 -4.33
C SER A 108 0.53 3.78 -2.95
N GLU A 109 0.89 2.75 -2.17
CA GLU A 109 0.35 2.50 -0.85
C GLU A 109 0.69 3.63 0.13
N VAL A 110 1.94 4.13 0.09
CA VAL A 110 2.42 5.28 0.88
C VAL A 110 1.53 6.51 0.64
N PHE A 111 1.37 6.92 -0.63
CA PHE A 111 0.53 8.08 -0.96
C PHE A 111 -0.94 7.83 -0.65
N SER A 112 -1.39 6.60 -0.77
CA SER A 112 -2.76 6.23 -0.45
C SER A 112 -3.08 6.32 1.05
N ALA A 113 -2.08 6.06 1.90
CA ALA A 113 -2.17 6.25 3.34
C ALA A 113 -2.24 7.74 3.68
N ASP A 114 -1.38 8.57 3.08
CA ASP A 114 -1.41 10.03 3.27
C ASP A 114 -2.74 10.65 2.86
N MET A 115 -3.26 10.28 1.68
CA MET A 115 -4.59 10.71 1.23
C MET A 115 -5.71 10.33 2.19
N PHE A 116 -5.70 9.09 2.70
CA PHE A 116 -6.75 8.63 3.60
C PHE A 116 -6.66 9.32 4.95
N GLU A 117 -5.48 9.33 5.56
CA GLU A 117 -5.29 9.92 6.89
C GLU A 117 -5.55 11.43 6.87
N SER A 118 -4.87 12.15 5.97
CA SER A 118 -4.87 13.62 5.97
C SER A 118 -6.22 14.23 5.56
N ARG A 119 -6.99 13.55 4.68
CA ARG A 119 -8.24 14.11 4.16
C ARG A 119 -9.47 13.39 4.67
N PHE A 120 -9.50 12.06 4.66
CA PHE A 120 -10.69 11.30 5.06
C PHE A 120 -10.77 11.10 6.58
N GLN A 121 -9.74 10.55 7.21
CA GLN A 121 -9.76 10.25 8.65
C GLN A 121 -9.97 11.51 9.51
N CYS A 122 -9.39 12.64 9.10
CA CYS A 122 -9.50 13.92 9.79
C CYS A 122 -10.69 14.80 9.35
N ALA A 123 -11.60 14.31 8.50
CA ALA A 123 -12.72 15.11 8.02
C ALA A 123 -13.73 15.44 9.13
N ILE A 124 -14.07 16.72 9.28
CA ILE A 124 -15.00 17.21 10.32
C ILE A 124 -16.44 16.76 10.03
N ASP A 125 -16.80 16.58 8.76
CA ASP A 125 -18.13 16.20 8.30
C ASP A 125 -18.30 14.67 8.14
N GLY A 126 -17.88 13.90 9.14
CA GLY A 126 -18.13 12.46 9.22
C GLY A 126 -16.92 11.57 8.94
N GLY A 127 -15.70 12.07 9.09
CA GLY A 127 -14.47 11.29 8.96
C GLY A 127 -14.38 10.56 7.62
N CYS A 128 -14.10 9.26 7.66
CA CYS A 128 -14.02 8.46 6.43
C CYS A 128 -15.32 8.43 5.61
N LEU A 129 -16.48 8.83 6.16
CA LEU A 129 -17.74 8.91 5.42
C LEU A 129 -18.05 10.33 4.91
N SER A 130 -17.09 11.25 4.97
CA SER A 130 -17.25 12.64 4.52
C SER A 130 -17.68 12.73 3.05
N LYS A 131 -18.81 13.39 2.83
CA LYS A 131 -19.34 13.66 1.48
C LYS A 131 -18.54 14.75 0.78
N SER A 132 -18.06 15.76 1.53
CA SER A 132 -17.27 16.85 0.95
C SER A 132 -15.92 16.32 0.46
N VAL A 133 -15.20 15.57 1.29
CA VAL A 133 -13.91 14.96 0.91
C VAL A 133 -14.09 13.89 -0.17
N GLY A 134 -15.17 13.11 -0.11
CA GLY A 134 -15.52 12.17 -1.18
C GLY A 134 -15.74 12.86 -2.54
N ARG A 135 -16.38 14.03 -2.56
CA ARG A 135 -16.53 14.84 -3.78
C ARG A 135 -15.18 15.36 -4.27
N ASP A 136 -14.34 15.88 -3.37
CA ASP A 136 -12.99 16.32 -3.72
C ASP A 136 -12.15 15.19 -4.31
N TYR A 137 -12.20 13.99 -3.73
CA TYR A 137 -11.47 12.83 -4.24
C TYR A 137 -11.93 12.47 -5.66
N ARG A 138 -13.25 12.48 -5.90
CA ARG A 138 -13.80 12.28 -7.23
C ARG A 138 -13.31 13.34 -8.22
N GLU A 139 -13.37 14.62 -7.85
CA GLU A 139 -13.05 15.72 -8.77
C GLU A 139 -11.54 15.88 -9.02
N LYS A 140 -10.71 15.66 -8.00
CA LYS A 140 -9.27 15.94 -8.05
C LYS A 140 -8.41 14.72 -8.39
N ILE A 141 -8.86 13.51 -8.05
CA ILE A 141 -8.08 12.28 -8.25
C ILE A 141 -8.68 11.42 -9.36
N LEU A 142 -10.00 11.19 -9.35
CA LEU A 142 -10.62 10.26 -10.29
C LEU A 142 -10.94 10.91 -11.64
N ARG A 143 -11.57 12.09 -11.62
CA ARG A 143 -12.08 12.78 -12.82
C ARG A 143 -10.99 13.11 -13.85
N PRO A 144 -9.77 13.54 -13.49
CA PRO A 144 -8.74 13.85 -14.49
C PRO A 144 -8.26 12.62 -15.27
N GLY A 145 -8.40 11.40 -14.73
CA GLY A 145 -7.80 10.21 -15.32
C GLY A 145 -6.30 10.39 -15.55
N GLY A 146 -5.82 10.09 -16.76
CA GLY A 146 -4.43 10.31 -17.16
C GLY A 146 -4.12 11.69 -17.76
N SER A 147 -5.05 12.65 -17.70
CA SER A 147 -4.85 13.99 -18.32
C SER A 147 -4.07 14.98 -17.45
N LYS A 148 -3.78 14.63 -16.20
CA LYS A 148 -3.01 15.43 -15.24
C LYS A 148 -1.99 14.53 -14.55
N ASP A 149 -0.82 15.07 -14.24
CA ASP A 149 0.23 14.32 -13.56
C ASP A 149 -0.20 13.93 -12.15
N ALA A 150 0.17 12.72 -11.72
CA ALA A 150 -0.20 12.19 -10.41
C ALA A 150 0.31 13.07 -9.26
N ALA A 151 1.52 13.62 -9.37
CA ALA A 151 2.07 14.54 -8.38
C ALA A 151 1.19 15.80 -8.22
N ASP A 152 0.74 16.39 -9.34
CA ASP A 152 -0.13 17.56 -9.30
C ASP A 152 -1.54 17.23 -8.77
N MET A 153 -2.06 16.03 -9.09
CA MET A 153 -3.33 15.56 -8.53
C MET A 153 -3.23 15.36 -7.01
N LEU A 154 -2.16 14.71 -6.54
CA LEU A 154 -1.89 14.51 -5.11
C LEU A 154 -1.73 15.83 -4.38
N LYS A 155 -0.95 16.77 -4.93
CA LYS A 155 -0.74 18.10 -4.34
C LYS A 155 -2.03 18.90 -4.25
N ASP A 156 -2.84 18.90 -5.30
CA ASP A 156 -4.15 19.58 -5.31
C ASP A 156 -5.13 18.95 -4.30
N PHE A 157 -5.11 17.62 -4.17
CA PHE A 157 -5.93 16.93 -3.18
C PHE A 157 -5.41 17.14 -1.75
N LEU A 158 -4.12 17.06 -1.49
CA LEU A 158 -3.57 17.16 -0.13
C LEU A 158 -3.42 18.62 0.33
N GLY A 159 -3.34 19.57 -0.60
CA GLY A 159 -2.99 20.98 -0.32
C GLY A 159 -1.50 21.19 -0.02
N ARG A 160 -0.68 20.14 -0.14
CA ARG A 160 0.77 20.09 0.07
C ARG A 160 1.37 18.95 -0.74
N GLU A 161 2.69 18.88 -0.86
CA GLU A 161 3.34 17.68 -1.39
C GLU A 161 3.00 16.45 -0.52
N PRO A 162 2.86 15.25 -1.12
CA PRO A 162 2.66 14.03 -0.39
C PRO A 162 3.91 13.66 0.42
N ASN A 163 3.71 12.97 1.55
CA ASN A 163 4.79 12.43 2.37
C ASN A 163 4.44 11.02 2.88
N ASP A 164 5.34 10.44 3.66
CA ASP A 164 5.27 9.07 4.17
C ASP A 164 4.86 8.96 5.65
N ASP A 165 4.64 10.08 6.33
CA ASP A 165 4.27 10.15 7.76
C ASP A 165 3.07 9.24 8.08
N ALA A 166 2.01 9.34 7.28
CA ALA A 166 0.78 8.57 7.47
C ALA A 166 1.00 7.06 7.29
N PHE A 167 1.89 6.68 6.37
CA PHE A 167 2.23 5.27 6.15
C PHE A 167 3.02 4.72 7.35
N PHE A 168 4.02 5.42 7.86
CA PHE A 168 4.76 4.96 9.03
C PHE A 168 3.90 4.92 10.29
N LYS A 169 3.01 5.90 10.46
CA LYS A 169 2.01 5.88 11.54
C LYS A 169 1.08 4.67 11.42
N LEU A 170 0.61 4.34 10.21
CA LEU A 170 -0.20 3.13 9.97
C LEU A 170 0.53 1.86 10.42
N LEU A 171 1.86 1.81 10.28
CA LEU A 171 2.69 0.69 10.70
C LEU A 171 3.13 0.74 12.16
N ASN A 172 2.72 1.76 12.93
CA ASN A 172 3.22 2.05 14.28
C ASN A 172 4.75 2.16 14.35
N VAL A 173 5.37 2.70 13.30
CA VAL A 173 6.80 2.98 13.25
C VAL A 173 7.01 4.46 13.52
N ASN A 174 7.75 4.78 14.59
CA ASN A 174 8.20 6.14 14.85
C ASN A 174 9.54 6.34 14.14
N LEU A 175 9.59 7.28 13.18
CA LEU A 175 10.85 7.72 12.60
C LEU A 175 11.62 8.59 13.61
N PRO A 176 12.96 8.46 13.68
CA PRO A 176 13.80 9.25 14.58
C PRO A 176 13.86 10.74 14.20
#